data_AF-A0A087CY70-F1
#
_entry.id   AF-A0A087CY70-F1
#
_cell.length_a   1.000
_cell.length_b   1.000
_cell.length_c   1.000
_cell.angle_alpha   90.00
_cell.angle_beta   90.00
_cell.angle_gamma   90.00
#
_symmetry.space_group_name_H-M   'P 1'
#
loop_
_entity.id
_entity.type
_entity.pdbx_description
1 polymer ?
#
loop_
_entity_poly.entity_id
_entity_poly.type
_entity_poly.pdbx_seq_one_letter_code
_entity_poly.pdbx_strand_id
1 'polypeptide(L)'
;MEWHLRIRYGTDMDSSPPLLGGADLPGPLCLNTLHSMGAICKLDNENAYTYHDARTLYGRASIIATLLPSRSVACAGTAAWVWLGGRFPETIDIIAKAHCRALRYGRRISVFNRRTPDSHVIAVGPITITTPPRTACDLAMNCTPETLTSAVDLVCMLMQEFRFRPADCLQVMREATHIRNAPWARNFFRTIEGKL
;
A
#
# COMPACT_ATOMS: atom_id res chain seq x y z
N MET A 1 32.92 32.81 29.98
CA MET A 1 32.94 32.07 28.69
C MET A 1 31.90 30.97 28.79
N GLU A 2 30.64 31.36 28.65
CA GLU A 2 29.49 30.46 28.67
C GLU A 2 29.24 29.95 27.25
N TRP A 3 29.20 28.62 27.11
CA TRP A 3 28.47 27.99 26.01
C TRP A 3 27.52 26.97 26.62
N HIS A 4 26.25 27.38 26.67
CA HIS A 4 25.12 26.58 27.11
C HIS A 4 24.96 25.31 26.29
N LEU A 5 24.91 24.18 27.00
CA LEU A 5 24.26 22.94 26.56
C LEU A 5 22.80 23.24 26.17
N ARG A 6 22.50 23.22 24.87
CA ARG A 6 21.13 23.05 24.37
C ARG A 6 20.86 21.57 24.17
N ILE A 7 20.29 20.95 25.20
CA ILE A 7 19.59 19.67 25.11
C ILE A 7 18.47 19.87 24.09
N ARG A 8 18.61 19.30 22.90
CA ARG A 8 17.46 19.10 22.00
C ARG A 8 16.74 17.86 22.51
N TYR A 9 15.61 18.05 23.17
CA TYR A 9 14.57 17.03 23.23
C TYR A 9 14.02 16.84 21.81
N GLY A 10 14.64 15.94 21.07
CA GLY A 10 14.11 15.38 19.82
C GLY A 10 13.88 13.90 20.07
N THR A 11 12.65 13.45 19.88
CA THR A 11 12.30 12.03 19.82
C THR A 11 13.00 11.41 18.60
N ASP A 12 14.25 10.99 18.76
CA ASP A 12 14.91 10.07 17.85
C ASP A 12 14.25 8.70 18.06
N MET A 13 13.20 8.44 17.27
CA MET A 13 13.08 7.09 16.74
C MET A 13 14.26 6.93 15.79
N ASP A 14 15.26 6.22 16.28
CA ASP A 14 16.41 5.69 15.55
C ASP A 14 15.87 4.80 14.41
N SER A 15 15.41 5.43 13.32
CA SER A 15 14.84 4.75 12.17
C SER A 15 15.88 4.77 11.07
N SER A 16 16.62 3.66 10.96
CA SER A 16 17.27 3.30 9.70
C SER A 16 16.30 3.56 8.54
N PRO A 17 16.77 4.07 7.39
CA PRO A 17 15.89 4.31 6.26
C PRO A 17 15.13 3.02 5.94
N PRO A 18 13.80 3.08 5.71
CA PRO A 18 12.98 1.88 5.50
C PRO A 18 13.37 1.12 4.23
N LEU A 19 14.21 1.72 3.38
CA LEU A 19 14.86 1.08 2.24
C LEU A 19 16.37 0.97 2.48
N LEU A 20 16.89 -0.22 2.22
CA LEU A 20 18.30 -0.54 2.14
C LEU A 20 18.73 -0.50 0.67
N GLY A 21 19.67 0.37 0.34
CA GLY A 21 20.29 0.48 -0.98
C GLY A 21 21.67 -0.19 -1.04
N GLY A 22 22.24 -0.27 -2.25
CA GLY A 22 23.59 -0.79 -2.46
C GLY A 22 24.69 -0.01 -1.73
N ALA A 23 24.45 1.26 -1.36
CA ALA A 23 25.37 2.07 -0.56
C ALA A 23 25.35 1.76 0.94
N ASP A 24 24.26 1.14 1.43
CA ASP A 24 24.10 0.76 2.84
C ASP A 24 24.73 -0.60 3.15
N LEU A 25 25.28 -1.28 2.12
CA LEU A 25 25.82 -2.62 2.21
C LEU A 25 27.26 -2.69 1.69
N PRO A 26 28.13 -3.54 2.27
CA PRO A 26 29.55 -3.60 1.92
C PRO A 26 29.84 -4.19 0.52
N GLY A 27 28.81 -4.54 -0.27
CA GLY A 27 28.98 -4.99 -1.65
C GLY A 27 27.67 -5.47 -2.33
N PRO A 28 27.68 -5.63 -3.67
CA PRO A 28 26.49 -5.94 -4.46
C PRO A 28 25.92 -7.35 -4.21
N LEU A 29 26.73 -8.29 -3.73
CA LEU A 29 26.29 -9.65 -3.40
C LEU A 29 25.52 -9.71 -2.06
N CYS A 30 25.71 -8.71 -1.18
CA CYS A 30 25.12 -8.71 0.16
C CYS A 30 23.59 -8.72 0.12
N LEU A 31 22.96 -8.02 -0.84
CA LEU A 31 21.50 -8.04 -1.00
C LEU A 31 20.97 -9.44 -1.32
N ASN A 32 21.63 -10.17 -2.21
CA ASN A 32 21.20 -11.51 -2.58
C ASN A 32 21.37 -12.49 -1.42
N THR A 33 22.48 -12.39 -0.69
CA THR A 33 22.71 -13.20 0.51
C THR A 33 21.67 -12.91 1.59
N LEU A 34 21.45 -11.64 1.96
CA LEU A 34 20.45 -11.25 2.95
C LEU A 34 19.03 -11.66 2.54
N HIS A 35 18.71 -11.59 1.24
CA HIS A 35 17.44 -12.05 0.72
C HIS A 35 17.27 -13.57 0.85
N SER A 36 18.31 -14.35 0.48
CA SER A 36 18.30 -15.81 0.64
C SER A 36 18.18 -16.26 2.10
N MET A 37 18.67 -15.45 3.05
CA MET A 37 18.54 -15.67 4.49
C MET A 37 17.17 -15.23 5.05
N GLY A 38 16.30 -14.62 4.23
CA GLY A 38 14.99 -14.13 4.66
C GLY A 38 15.03 -12.87 5.53
N ALA A 39 16.18 -12.18 5.62
CA ALA A 39 16.31 -10.96 6.41
C ALA A 39 15.69 -9.74 5.72
N ILE A 40 15.66 -9.74 4.38
CA ILE A 40 15.18 -8.63 3.56
C ILE A 40 14.30 -9.10 2.40
N CYS A 41 13.44 -8.21 1.94
CA CYS A 41 12.63 -8.37 0.74
C CYS A 41 13.10 -7.40 -0.34
N LYS A 42 13.49 -7.92 -1.50
CA LYS A 42 13.97 -7.10 -2.63
C LYS A 42 12.80 -6.37 -3.31
N LEU A 43 12.96 -5.07 -3.55
CA LEU A 43 12.09 -4.29 -4.44
C LEU A 43 12.54 -4.43 -5.89
N ASP A 44 13.84 -4.26 -6.11
CA ASP A 44 14.53 -4.43 -7.39
C ASP A 44 15.93 -5.04 -7.15
N ASN A 45 16.85 -4.86 -8.10
CA ASN A 45 18.20 -5.41 -7.98
C ASN A 45 19.09 -4.64 -6.99
N GLU A 46 18.75 -3.41 -6.66
CA GLU A 46 19.59 -2.48 -5.90
C GLU A 46 18.96 -2.02 -4.58
N ASN A 47 17.66 -2.28 -4.39
CA ASN A 47 16.88 -1.77 -3.27
C ASN A 47 16.06 -2.90 -2.62
N ALA A 48 16.04 -2.89 -1.29
CA ALA A 48 15.28 -3.83 -0.48
C ALA A 48 14.71 -3.15 0.77
N TYR A 49 13.79 -3.81 1.46
CA TYR A 49 13.33 -3.42 2.80
C TYR A 49 13.47 -4.60 3.75
N THR A 50 13.49 -4.32 5.06
CA THR A 50 13.64 -5.40 6.05
C THR A 50 12.38 -6.25 6.15
N TYR A 51 12.54 -7.54 6.40
CA TYR A 51 11.39 -8.41 6.66
C TYR A 51 10.61 -7.97 7.90
N HIS A 52 11.28 -7.37 8.88
CA HIS A 52 10.64 -6.82 10.09
C HIS A 52 9.63 -5.71 9.74
N ASP A 53 10.03 -4.75 8.91
CA ASP A 53 9.15 -3.64 8.51
C ASP A 53 7.95 -4.14 7.70
N ALA A 54 8.16 -5.17 6.86
CA ALA A 54 7.11 -5.80 6.08
C ALA A 54 6.00 -6.44 6.94
N ARG A 55 6.31 -6.86 8.17
CA ARG A 55 5.34 -7.55 9.05
C ARG A 55 4.41 -6.61 9.78
N THR A 56 4.80 -5.35 9.97
CA THR A 56 3.99 -4.38 10.73
C THR A 56 3.24 -3.43 9.81
N LEU A 57 2.05 -2.97 10.23
CA LEU A 57 1.27 -2.00 9.48
C LEU A 57 2.08 -0.70 9.24
N TYR A 58 2.73 -0.19 10.29
CA TYR A 58 3.50 1.05 10.23
C TYR A 58 4.84 0.90 9.48
N GLY A 59 5.48 -0.26 9.55
CA GLY A 59 6.66 -0.55 8.73
C GLY A 59 6.32 -0.57 7.24
N ARG A 60 5.24 -1.28 6.85
CA ARG A 60 4.73 -1.25 5.47
C ARG A 60 4.35 0.15 5.00
N ALA A 61 3.71 0.92 5.86
CA ALA A 61 3.39 2.31 5.57
C ALA A 61 4.64 3.17 5.32
N SER A 62 5.69 2.98 6.12
CA SER A 62 6.98 3.67 5.97
C SER A 62 7.70 3.27 4.68
N ILE A 63 7.66 2.00 4.31
CA ILE A 63 8.17 1.52 3.02
C ILE A 63 7.44 2.21 1.87
N ILE A 64 6.11 2.18 1.85
CA ILE A 64 5.32 2.82 0.80
C ILE A 64 5.55 4.34 0.74
N ALA A 65 5.78 5.01 1.87
CA ALA A 65 6.05 6.44 1.92
C ALA A 65 7.22 6.87 1.03
N THR A 66 8.26 6.05 0.94
CA THR A 66 9.43 6.31 0.08
C THR A 66 9.11 6.23 -1.41
N LEU A 67 8.03 5.54 -1.78
CA LEU A 67 7.60 5.30 -3.15
C LEU A 67 6.55 6.31 -3.61
N LEU A 68 5.80 6.90 -2.67
CA LEU A 68 4.68 7.78 -2.98
C LEU A 68 5.14 9.19 -3.36
N PRO A 69 4.61 9.75 -4.46
CA PRO A 69 4.68 11.18 -4.72
C PRO A 69 3.98 11.97 -3.60
N SER A 70 4.42 13.21 -3.36
CA SER A 70 3.80 14.09 -2.36
C SER A 70 2.29 14.28 -2.60
N ARG A 71 1.50 14.28 -1.52
CA ARG A 71 0.03 14.46 -1.55
C ARG A 71 -0.74 13.42 -2.37
N SER A 72 -0.20 12.20 -2.49
CA SER A 72 -0.91 11.07 -3.06
C SER A 72 -1.51 10.16 -1.98
N VAL A 73 -2.54 9.40 -2.34
CA VAL A 73 -3.19 8.42 -1.48
C VAL A 73 -2.91 7.02 -2.05
N ALA A 74 -2.40 6.10 -1.24
CA ALA A 74 -2.24 4.71 -1.69
C ALA A 74 -3.60 4.00 -1.79
N CYS A 75 -3.81 3.21 -2.83
CA CYS A 75 -5.08 2.53 -3.08
C CYS A 75 -4.90 1.15 -3.71
N ALA A 76 -5.99 0.44 -3.99
CA ALA A 76 -6.00 -0.87 -4.66
C ALA A 76 -4.93 -1.85 -4.12
N GLY A 77 -4.07 -2.40 -4.99
CA GLY A 77 -3.07 -3.40 -4.59
C GLY A 77 -2.05 -2.86 -3.59
N THR A 78 -1.69 -1.58 -3.68
CA THR A 78 -0.75 -0.95 -2.73
C THR A 78 -1.36 -0.78 -1.34
N ALA A 79 -2.61 -0.30 -1.25
CA ALA A 79 -3.29 -0.24 0.04
C ALA A 79 -3.53 -1.64 0.62
N ALA A 80 -3.90 -2.61 -0.21
CA ALA A 80 -4.09 -4.00 0.22
C ALA A 80 -2.81 -4.59 0.82
N TRP A 81 -1.65 -4.33 0.20
CA TRP A 81 -0.36 -4.74 0.75
C TRP A 81 -0.05 -4.04 2.08
N VAL A 82 -0.34 -2.74 2.23
CA VAL A 82 -0.17 -2.06 3.52
C VAL A 82 -1.08 -2.68 4.59
N TRP A 83 -2.33 -3.03 4.26
CA TRP A 83 -3.25 -3.64 5.23
C TRP A 83 -2.87 -5.07 5.61
N LEU A 84 -2.62 -5.94 4.64
CA LEU A 84 -2.49 -7.39 4.85
C LEU A 84 -1.04 -7.90 4.83
N GLY A 85 -0.11 -7.13 4.25
CA GLY A 85 1.23 -7.61 3.91
C GLY A 85 1.22 -8.59 2.73
N GLY A 86 2.13 -9.55 2.76
CA GLY A 86 2.29 -10.55 1.70
C GLY A 86 3.24 -10.11 0.58
N ARG A 87 3.05 -10.65 -0.63
CA ARG A 87 3.91 -10.36 -1.78
C ARG A 87 3.79 -8.88 -2.15
N PHE A 88 4.93 -8.21 -2.29
CA PHE A 88 4.98 -6.82 -2.70
C PHE A 88 4.31 -6.62 -4.08
N PRO A 89 3.47 -5.58 -4.26
CA PRO A 89 2.72 -5.40 -5.48
C PRO A 89 3.63 -5.05 -6.68
N GLU A 90 3.25 -5.52 -7.86
CA GLU A 90 3.99 -5.25 -9.09
C GLU A 90 3.82 -3.79 -9.56
N THR A 91 2.70 -3.17 -9.21
CA THR A 91 2.39 -1.75 -9.45
C THR A 91 2.15 -0.99 -8.15
N ILE A 92 2.54 0.28 -8.14
CA ILE A 92 2.23 1.21 -7.06
C ILE A 92 0.99 2.00 -7.46
N ASP A 93 -0.14 1.64 -6.86
CA ASP A 93 -1.47 2.14 -7.16
C ASP A 93 -1.79 3.33 -6.26
N ILE A 94 -1.97 4.51 -6.86
CA ILE A 94 -2.19 5.77 -6.14
C ILE A 94 -3.38 6.55 -6.67
N ILE A 95 -4.01 7.33 -5.80
CA ILE A 95 -4.95 8.39 -6.16
C ILE A 95 -4.21 9.71 -6.05
N ALA A 96 -4.14 10.45 -7.15
CA ALA A 96 -3.48 11.76 -7.20
C ALA A 96 -4.18 12.68 -8.21
N LYS A 97 -4.14 13.99 -7.97
CA LYS A 97 -4.71 15.00 -8.89
C LYS A 97 -3.86 15.19 -10.15
N ALA A 98 -2.55 14.93 -10.07
CA ALA A 98 -1.62 15.06 -11.19
C ALA A 98 -1.18 13.68 -11.68
N HIS A 99 -1.02 13.55 -13.00
CA HIS A 99 -0.45 12.36 -13.59
C HIS A 99 1.02 12.23 -13.19
N CYS A 100 1.34 11.20 -12.41
CA CYS A 100 2.71 10.77 -12.16
C CYS A 100 3.03 9.60 -13.10
N ARG A 101 4.09 9.73 -13.92
CA ARG A 101 4.58 8.67 -14.81
C ARG A 101 5.97 8.16 -14.41
N ALA A 102 6.43 8.49 -13.21
CA ALA A 102 7.75 8.09 -12.74
C ALA A 102 7.78 6.59 -12.40
N LEU A 103 8.84 5.89 -12.84
CA LEU A 103 9.23 4.62 -12.25
C LEU A 103 9.86 4.92 -10.88
N ARG A 104 9.46 4.17 -9.85
CA ARG A 104 10.09 4.24 -8.52
C ARG A 104 10.56 2.85 -8.17
N TYR A 105 11.87 2.67 -8.05
CA TYR A 105 12.50 1.40 -7.65
C TYR A 105 12.03 0.21 -8.51
N GLY A 106 12.09 0.37 -9.83
CA GLY A 106 11.65 -0.65 -10.79
C GLY A 106 10.14 -0.91 -10.87
N ARG A 107 9.31 -0.21 -10.07
CA ARG A 107 7.85 -0.38 -10.07
C ARG A 107 7.15 0.72 -10.87
N ARG A 108 6.13 0.31 -11.65
CA ARG A 108 5.26 1.23 -12.39
C ARG A 108 4.24 1.84 -11.44
N ILE A 109 4.08 3.16 -11.50
CA ILE A 109 3.01 3.88 -10.78
C ILE A 109 1.74 3.88 -11.63
N SER A 110 0.65 3.36 -11.07
CA SER A 110 -0.70 3.45 -11.64
C SER A 110 -1.47 4.58 -10.94
N VAL A 111 -1.88 5.60 -11.68
CA VAL A 111 -2.58 6.77 -11.12
C VAL A 111 -4.06 6.71 -11.44
N PHE A 112 -4.89 6.66 -10.39
CA PHE A 112 -6.34 6.76 -10.47
C PHE A 112 -6.79 8.20 -10.23
N ASN A 113 -7.35 8.83 -11.26
CA ASN A 113 -7.92 10.17 -11.14
C ASN A 113 -9.39 10.08 -10.71
N ARG A 114 -9.62 9.98 -9.41
CA ARG A 114 -10.96 9.91 -8.81
C ARG A 114 -11.01 10.76 -7.55
N ARG A 115 -12.13 11.46 -7.32
CA ARG A 115 -12.37 12.08 -6.02
C ARG A 115 -12.52 10.97 -4.98
N THR A 116 -11.88 11.17 -3.84
CA THR A 116 -12.00 10.27 -2.70
C THR A 116 -12.46 11.14 -1.53
N PRO A 117 -13.69 10.93 -1.04
CA PRO A 117 -14.16 11.58 0.17
C PRO A 117 -13.21 11.31 1.34
N ASP A 118 -13.13 12.24 2.29
CA ASP A 118 -12.27 12.08 3.48
C ASP A 118 -12.67 10.87 4.31
N SER A 119 -13.94 10.44 4.26
CA SER A 119 -14.43 9.21 4.90
C SER A 119 -13.90 7.92 4.26
N HIS A 120 -13.34 7.97 3.06
CA HIS A 120 -12.84 6.80 2.31
C HIS A 120 -11.32 6.66 2.43
N VAL A 121 -10.67 7.52 3.21
CA VAL A 121 -9.21 7.49 3.46
C VAL A 121 -8.91 7.53 4.95
N ILE A 122 -7.73 7.05 5.31
CA ILE A 122 -7.20 7.07 6.67
C ILE A 122 -5.70 7.30 6.63
N ALA A 123 -5.18 8.00 7.63
CA ALA A 123 -3.74 8.18 7.81
C ALA A 123 -3.15 6.95 8.53
N VAL A 124 -2.07 6.39 7.98
CA VAL A 124 -1.28 5.33 8.60
C VAL A 124 0.18 5.75 8.58
N GLY A 125 0.66 6.22 9.73
CA GLY A 125 2.00 6.80 9.85
C GLY A 125 2.21 7.94 8.83
N PRO A 126 3.24 7.88 7.97
CA PRO A 126 3.58 8.96 7.04
C PRO A 126 2.71 9.02 5.77
N ILE A 127 1.80 8.08 5.55
CA ILE A 127 1.00 7.99 4.32
C ILE A 127 -0.50 8.11 4.59
N THR A 128 -1.23 8.55 3.57
CA THR A 128 -2.69 8.44 3.50
C THR A 128 -3.04 7.27 2.60
N ILE A 129 -3.92 6.38 3.05
CA ILE A 129 -4.35 5.19 2.31
C ILE A 129 -5.86 5.07 2.29
N THR A 130 -6.42 4.30 1.35
CA THR A 130 -7.87 4.02 1.36
C THR A 130 -8.25 3.13 2.53
N THR A 131 -9.44 3.35 3.11
CA THR A 131 -9.98 2.50 4.18
C THR A 131 -10.17 1.05 3.69
N PRO A 132 -10.16 0.03 4.54
CA PRO A 132 -10.28 -1.36 4.09
C PRO A 132 -11.49 -1.66 3.18
N PRO A 133 -12.71 -1.17 3.47
CA PRO A 133 -13.85 -1.33 2.56
C PRO A 133 -13.62 -0.63 1.22
N ARG A 134 -13.01 0.56 1.23
CA ARG A 134 -12.67 1.28 0.00
C ARG A 134 -11.59 0.55 -0.81
N THR A 135 -10.56 0.02 -0.15
CA THR A 135 -9.52 -0.80 -0.79
C THR A 135 -10.16 -2.02 -1.45
N ALA A 136 -11.12 -2.69 -0.81
CA ALA A 136 -11.84 -3.80 -1.40
C ALA A 136 -12.61 -3.37 -2.66
N CYS A 137 -13.30 -2.23 -2.63
CA CYS A 137 -13.95 -1.67 -3.83
C CYS A 137 -12.91 -1.40 -4.93
N ASP A 138 -11.75 -0.86 -4.58
CA ASP A 138 -10.69 -0.54 -5.53
C ASP A 138 -10.12 -1.79 -6.22
N LEU A 139 -9.89 -2.86 -5.46
CA LEU A 139 -9.46 -4.15 -5.99
C LEU A 139 -10.50 -4.73 -6.92
N ALA A 140 -11.77 -4.72 -6.51
CA ALA A 140 -12.86 -5.17 -7.34
C ALA A 140 -12.85 -4.39 -8.67
N MET A 141 -13.02 -3.07 -8.64
CA MET A 141 -13.18 -2.25 -9.85
C MET A 141 -12.05 -2.36 -10.88
N ASN A 142 -10.85 -2.69 -10.43
CA ASN A 142 -9.64 -2.72 -11.25
C ASN A 142 -9.15 -4.13 -11.60
N CYS A 143 -9.76 -5.19 -11.05
CA CYS A 143 -9.35 -6.54 -11.40
C CYS A 143 -9.72 -6.88 -12.85
N THR A 144 -8.89 -7.73 -13.43
CA THR A 144 -9.02 -8.29 -14.77
C THR A 144 -9.36 -9.77 -14.64
N PRO A 145 -9.78 -10.46 -15.72
CA PRO A 145 -10.02 -11.90 -15.67
C PRO A 145 -8.84 -12.70 -15.09
N GLU A 146 -7.61 -12.27 -15.38
CA GLU A 146 -6.37 -12.91 -14.93
C GLU A 146 -6.09 -12.69 -13.42
N THR A 147 -6.58 -11.59 -12.87
CA THR A 147 -6.37 -11.20 -11.46
C THR A 147 -7.62 -11.39 -10.60
N LEU A 148 -8.69 -11.96 -11.16
CA LEU A 148 -9.97 -12.10 -10.47
C LEU A 148 -9.86 -12.95 -9.20
N THR A 149 -9.19 -14.10 -9.28
CA THR A 149 -9.03 -15.00 -8.13
C THR A 149 -8.26 -14.33 -6.99
N SER A 150 -7.12 -13.71 -7.29
CA SER A 150 -6.33 -13.01 -6.27
C SER A 150 -7.05 -11.79 -5.70
N ALA A 151 -7.85 -11.09 -6.52
CA ALA A 151 -8.70 -10.00 -6.05
C ALA A 151 -9.79 -10.50 -5.10
N VAL A 152 -10.44 -11.65 -5.38
CA VAL A 152 -11.39 -12.28 -4.46
C VAL A 152 -10.72 -12.62 -3.15
N ASP A 153 -9.56 -13.28 -3.19
CA ASP A 153 -8.83 -13.68 -1.97
C ASP A 153 -8.44 -12.48 -1.11
N LEU A 154 -7.88 -11.43 -1.71
CA LEU A 154 -7.53 -10.18 -1.02
C LEU A 154 -8.75 -9.50 -0.41
N VAL A 155 -9.87 -9.44 -1.14
CA VAL A 155 -11.11 -8.85 -0.63
C VAL A 155 -11.65 -9.66 0.55
N CYS A 156 -11.67 -10.99 0.46
CA CYS A 156 -12.10 -11.86 1.55
C CYS A 156 -11.20 -11.70 2.79
N MET A 157 -9.87 -11.67 2.60
CA MET A 157 -8.93 -11.42 3.69
C MET A 157 -9.15 -10.06 4.35
N LEU A 158 -9.35 -9.00 3.56
CA LEU A 158 -9.69 -7.67 4.09
C LEU A 158 -10.99 -7.70 4.91
N MET A 159 -12.04 -8.34 4.39
CA MET A 159 -13.32 -8.46 5.09
C MET A 159 -13.19 -9.20 6.43
N GLN A 160 -12.41 -10.29 6.45
CA GLN A 160 -12.18 -11.10 7.64
C GLN A 160 -11.36 -10.35 8.68
N GLU A 161 -10.24 -9.73 8.27
CA GLU A 161 -9.33 -9.00 9.17
C GLU A 161 -10.00 -7.76 9.77
N PHE A 162 -10.67 -6.96 8.94
CA PHE A 162 -11.25 -5.67 9.35
C PHE A 162 -12.75 -5.72 9.63
N ARG A 163 -13.35 -6.92 9.63
CA ARG A 163 -14.73 -7.19 10.05
C ARG A 163 -15.81 -6.35 9.34
N PHE A 164 -15.62 -6.07 8.06
CA PHE A 164 -16.64 -5.44 7.21
C PHE A 164 -17.30 -6.45 6.26
N ARG A 165 -18.48 -6.11 5.77
CA ARG A 165 -19.33 -6.96 4.92
C ARG A 165 -19.42 -6.42 3.48
N PRO A 166 -19.85 -7.26 2.52
CA PRO A 166 -20.14 -6.79 1.15
C PRO A 166 -21.08 -5.58 1.10
N ALA A 167 -22.04 -5.47 2.03
CA ALA A 167 -22.95 -4.32 2.15
C ALA A 167 -22.21 -2.99 2.40
N ASP A 168 -21.14 -2.99 3.20
CA ASP A 168 -20.33 -1.80 3.48
C ASP A 168 -19.61 -1.32 2.22
N CYS A 169 -19.10 -2.27 1.41
CA CYS A 169 -18.51 -1.96 0.11
C CYS A 169 -19.54 -1.37 -0.88
N LEU A 170 -20.77 -1.91 -0.88
CA LEU A 170 -21.85 -1.36 -1.70
C LEU A 170 -22.20 0.08 -1.28
N GLN A 171 -22.15 0.38 0.01
CA GLN A 171 -22.38 1.73 0.54
C GLN A 171 -21.28 2.71 0.10
N VAL A 172 -20.01 2.33 0.22
CA VAL A 172 -18.87 3.11 -0.29
C VAL A 172 -19.01 3.43 -1.78
N MET A 173 -19.49 2.47 -2.57
CA MET A 173 -19.73 2.66 -4.01
C MET A 173 -20.93 3.55 -4.33
N ARG A 174 -21.91 3.72 -3.42
CA ARG A 174 -23.01 4.68 -3.61
C ARG A 174 -22.53 6.12 -3.38
N GLU A 175 -21.63 6.30 -2.42
CA GLU A 175 -21.11 7.62 -2.04
C GLU A 175 -20.10 8.18 -3.05
N ALA A 176 -19.41 7.31 -3.80
CA ALA A 176 -18.47 7.76 -4.81
C ALA A 176 -19.18 8.12 -6.13
N THR A 177 -19.09 9.40 -6.50
CA THR A 177 -19.61 9.94 -7.77
C THR A 177 -18.78 9.46 -8.96
N HIS A 178 -19.44 9.01 -10.04
CA HIS A 178 -18.82 8.58 -11.31
C HIS A 178 -17.73 7.51 -11.19
N ILE A 179 -18.13 6.31 -10.81
CA ILE A 179 -17.26 5.15 -10.75
C ILE A 179 -17.32 4.37 -12.07
N ARG A 180 -16.22 4.35 -12.83
CA ARG A 180 -16.04 3.44 -13.96
C ARG A 180 -16.08 1.99 -13.45
N ASN A 181 -16.73 1.08 -14.17
CA ASN A 181 -16.91 -0.34 -13.81
C ASN A 181 -17.78 -0.61 -12.56
N ALA A 182 -18.55 0.37 -12.06
CA ALA A 182 -19.45 0.16 -10.92
C ALA A 182 -20.44 -1.02 -11.07
N PRO A 183 -21.07 -1.26 -12.24
CA PRO A 183 -21.97 -2.42 -12.40
C PRO A 183 -21.26 -3.75 -12.17
N TRP A 184 -20.05 -3.90 -12.73
CA TRP A 184 -19.22 -5.09 -12.55
C TRP A 184 -18.87 -5.27 -11.06
N ALA A 185 -18.47 -4.20 -10.36
CA ALA A 185 -18.03 -4.31 -8.96
C ALA A 185 -19.19 -4.69 -8.03
N ARG A 186 -20.40 -4.21 -8.31
CA ARG A 186 -21.61 -4.64 -7.59
C ARG A 186 -21.89 -6.13 -7.78
N ASN A 187 -21.71 -6.65 -9.00
CA ASN A 187 -21.89 -8.08 -9.26
C ASN A 187 -20.84 -8.94 -8.55
N PHE A 188 -19.59 -8.45 -8.51
CA PHE A 188 -18.50 -9.07 -7.77
C PHE A 188 -18.84 -9.25 -6.29
N PHE A 189 -19.31 -8.20 -5.60
CA PHE A 189 -19.66 -8.30 -4.18
C PHE A 189 -20.87 -9.18 -3.90
N ARG A 190 -21.88 -9.19 -4.79
CA ARG A 190 -23.02 -10.13 -4.69
C ARG A 190 -22.58 -11.59 -4.82
N THR A 191 -21.56 -11.85 -5.65
CA THR A 191 -21.02 -13.21 -5.82
C THR A 191 -20.23 -13.64 -4.58
N ILE A 192 -19.48 -12.74 -3.95
CA ILE A 192 -18.76 -13.02 -2.70
C ILE A 192 -19.74 -13.27 -1.54
N GLU A 193 -20.82 -12.49 -1.46
CA GLU A 193 -21.85 -12.68 -0.44
C GLU A 193 -22.48 -14.08 -0.47
N GLY A 194 -22.63 -14.68 -1.66
CA GLY A 194 -23.11 -16.06 -1.79
C GLY A 194 -22.07 -17.15 -1.47
N LYS A 195 -20.82 -16.78 -1.17
CA LYS A 195 -19.70 -17.70 -0.87
C LYS A 195 -19.21 -17.63 0.57
N LEU A 196 -19.62 -16.61 1.33
CA LEU A 196 -19.33 -16.41 2.75
C LEU A 196 -20.40 -17.08 3.61
#